data_AF-A0A2E9WG80-F1
#
_entry.id   AF-A0A2E9WG80-F1
#
_cell.length_a   1.000
_cell.length_b   1.000
_cell.length_c   1.000
_cell.angle_alpha   90.00
_cell.angle_beta   90.00
_cell.angle_gamma   90.00
#
_symmetry.space_group_name_H-M   'P 1'
#
loop_
_entity.id
_entity.type
_entity.pdbx_description
1 polymer ?
#
loop_
_entity_poly.entity_id
_entity_poly.type
_entity_poly.pdbx_seq_one_letter_code
_entity_poly.pdbx_strand_id
1 'polypeptide(L)'
;VRALQKARVIQTPQHHALHHGLPRVTHYCAFTNWLNPVLERLRFWRGAEWCIAALTGIHPREDDSLPGSGSTPQWILDLDQEYKASARERRAAEA
;
A
#
# COMPACT_ATOMS: atom_id res chain seq x y z
N VAL A 1 -15.63 -15.05 -13.48
CA VAL A 1 -14.96 -14.01 -12.66
C VAL A 1 -15.51 -12.60 -12.93
N ARG A 2 -15.49 -12.08 -14.17
CA ARG A 2 -15.91 -10.68 -14.46
C ARG A 2 -17.34 -10.32 -14.04
N ALA A 3 -18.31 -11.23 -14.21
CA ALA A 3 -19.69 -11.01 -13.75
C ALA A 3 -19.78 -10.82 -12.23
N LEU A 4 -19.08 -11.66 -11.46
CA LEU A 4 -19.01 -11.57 -10.00
C LEU A 4 -18.27 -10.31 -9.52
N GLN A 5 -17.24 -9.87 -10.25
CA GLN A 5 -16.56 -8.59 -9.99
C GLN A 5 -17.48 -7.39 -10.26
N LYS A 6 -18.24 -7.42 -11.37
CA LYS A 6 -19.24 -6.38 -11.68
C LYS A 6 -20.37 -6.33 -10.65
N ALA A 7 -20.83 -7.50 -10.19
CA ALA A 7 -21.78 -7.62 -9.09
C ALA A 7 -21.18 -7.32 -7.70
N ARG A 8 -19.89 -6.99 -7.64
CA ARG A 8 -19.10 -6.70 -6.42
C ARG A 8 -19.06 -7.81 -5.36
N VAL A 9 -19.48 -9.02 -5.72
CA VAL A 9 -19.43 -10.21 -4.85
C VAL A 9 -17.99 -10.58 -4.51
N ILE A 10 -17.09 -10.49 -5.50
CA ILE A 10 -15.65 -10.75 -5.34
C ILE A 10 -14.83 -9.51 -5.71
N GLN A 11 -13.62 -9.40 -5.18
CA GLN A 11 -12.76 -8.21 -5.31
C GLN A 11 -12.61 -7.71 -6.77
N THR A 12 -12.84 -6.41 -6.99
CA THR A 12 -12.61 -5.78 -8.31
C THR A 12 -11.12 -5.46 -8.51
N PRO A 13 -10.66 -5.35 -9.78
CA PRO A 13 -9.29 -4.93 -10.06
C PRO A 13 -8.93 -3.57 -9.41
N GLN A 14 -9.89 -2.64 -9.35
CA GLN A 14 -9.69 -1.35 -8.70
C GLN A 14 -9.49 -1.49 -7.18
N HIS A 15 -10.31 -2.31 -6.52
CA HIS A 15 -10.19 -2.53 -5.08
C HIS A 15 -8.90 -3.27 -4.72
N HIS A 16 -8.49 -4.21 -5.58
CA HIS A 16 -7.21 -4.90 -5.49
C HIS A 16 -6.03 -3.93 -5.64
N ALA A 17 -6.09 -3.00 -6.59
CA ALA A 17 -5.07 -1.97 -6.77
C ALA A 17 -4.92 -1.07 -5.54
N LEU A 18 -6.03 -0.71 -4.88
CA LEU A 18 -6.00 0.06 -3.63
C LEU A 18 -5.37 -0.74 -2.48
N HIS A 19 -5.63 -2.05 -2.39
CA HIS A 19 -5.01 -2.92 -1.38
C HIS A 19 -3.48 -3.00 -1.52
N HIS A 20 -2.96 -3.08 -2.75
CA HIS A 20 -1.51 -3.10 -3.01
C HIS A 20 -0.87 -1.70 -3.02
N GLY A 21 -1.67 -0.64 -3.12
CA GLY A 21 -1.22 0.74 -3.15
C GLY A 21 -0.69 1.23 -1.80
N LEU A 22 0.13 2.28 -1.85
CA LEU A 22 0.51 3.03 -0.65
C LEU A 22 -0.61 4.03 -0.29
N PRO A 23 -0.88 4.29 1.01
CA PRO A 23 -0.25 3.67 2.17
C PRO A 23 -0.87 2.30 2.52
N ARG A 24 -0.05 1.27 2.80
CA ARG A 24 -0.49 -0.12 3.07
C ARG A 24 -1.00 -0.36 4.49
N VAL A 25 -1.63 0.67 5.06
CA VAL A 25 -2.30 0.63 6.37
C VAL A 25 -3.80 0.82 6.24
N THR A 26 -4.31 0.63 5.02
CA THR A 26 -5.72 0.76 4.67
C THR A 26 -6.12 -0.43 3.82
N HIS A 27 -7.41 -0.69 3.74
CA HIS A 27 -7.96 -1.65 2.80
C HIS A 27 -7.45 -3.09 2.95
N TYR A 28 -7.38 -3.60 4.19
CA TYR A 28 -6.84 -4.92 4.52
C TYR A 28 -7.60 -6.11 3.90
N CYS A 29 -8.90 -5.98 3.62
CA CYS A 29 -9.68 -7.11 3.11
C CYS A 29 -9.46 -7.37 1.61
N ALA A 30 -8.75 -8.45 1.30
CA ALA A 30 -8.39 -8.85 -0.07
C ALA A 30 -9.51 -9.57 -0.86
N PHE A 31 -10.62 -9.99 -0.23
CA PHE A 31 -11.55 -10.95 -0.86
C PHE A 31 -12.89 -10.35 -1.30
N THR A 32 -13.42 -9.32 -0.63
CA THR A 32 -14.77 -8.79 -0.92
C THR A 32 -14.79 -7.26 -0.95
N ASN A 33 -15.59 -6.70 -1.85
CA ASN A 33 -15.66 -5.24 -2.03
C ASN A 33 -16.49 -4.51 -0.97
N TRP A 34 -17.34 -5.23 -0.23
CA TRP A 34 -18.30 -4.64 0.72
C TRP A 34 -17.81 -4.71 2.17
N LEU A 35 -17.05 -5.75 2.54
CA LEU A 35 -16.56 -5.90 3.90
C LEU A 35 -15.57 -4.80 4.27
N ASN A 36 -14.70 -4.44 3.32
CA ASN A 36 -13.67 -3.45 3.55
C ASN A 36 -14.26 -2.06 3.91
N PRO A 37 -15.20 -1.46 3.13
CA PRO A 37 -15.88 -0.23 3.56
C PRO A 37 -16.56 -0.31 4.92
N VAL A 38 -17.14 -1.47 5.29
CA VAL A 38 -17.78 -1.66 6.59
C VAL A 38 -16.75 -1.61 7.71
N LEU A 39 -15.65 -2.35 7.59
CA LEU A 39 -14.59 -2.40 8.60
C LEU A 39 -13.83 -1.08 8.73
N GLU A 40 -13.59 -0.38 7.61
CA GLU A 40 -13.01 0.96 7.61
C GLU A 40 -13.91 1.95 8.35
N ARG A 41 -15.23 1.92 8.11
CA ARG A 41 -16.19 2.77 8.82
C ARG A 41 -16.24 2.47 10.32
N LEU A 42 -16.07 1.21 10.70
CA LEU A 42 -15.99 0.78 12.10
C LEU A 42 -14.61 1.03 12.73
N ARG A 43 -13.62 1.51 11.96
CA ARG A 43 -12.22 1.61 12.37
C ARG A 43 -11.69 0.32 13.00
N PHE A 44 -12.19 -0.83 12.52
CA PHE A 44 -12.00 -2.13 13.15
C PHE A 44 -10.52 -2.45 13.38
N TRP A 45 -9.69 -2.27 12.34
CA TRP A 45 -8.26 -2.56 12.40
C TRP A 45 -7.50 -1.65 13.37
N ARG A 46 -7.82 -0.34 13.39
CA ARG A 46 -7.25 0.60 14.36
C ARG A 46 -7.66 0.26 15.80
N GLY A 47 -8.88 -0.21 15.98
CA GLY A 47 -9.35 -0.73 17.28
C GLY A 47 -8.58 -1.98 17.70
N ALA A 48 -8.38 -2.93 16.79
CA ALA A 48 -7.62 -4.15 17.06
C ALA A 48 -6.15 -3.86 17.40
N GLU A 49 -5.50 -2.97 16.65
CA GLU A 49 -4.15 -2.46 16.93
C GLU A 49 -4.07 -1.86 18.34
N TRP A 50 -5.03 -1.02 18.70
CA TRP A 50 -5.09 -0.42 20.03
C TRP A 50 -5.30 -1.48 21.13
N CYS A 51 -6.21 -2.44 20.93
CA CYS A 51 -6.45 -3.52 21.88
C CYS A 51 -5.19 -4.37 22.11
N ILE A 52 -4.48 -4.74 21.04
CA ILE A 52 -3.24 -5.50 21.13
C ILE A 52 -2.18 -4.69 21.90
N ALA A 53 -2.00 -3.41 21.57
CA ALA A 53 -1.05 -2.55 22.26
C ALA A 53 -1.40 -2.38 23.74
N ALA A 54 -2.68 -2.18 24.08
CA ALA A 54 -3.15 -2.03 25.45
C ALA A 54 -2.95 -3.31 26.28
N LEU A 55 -3.13 -4.49 25.69
CA LEU A 55 -3.03 -5.77 26.39
C LEU A 55 -1.60 -6.32 26.46
N THR A 56 -0.75 -6.00 25.48
CA THR A 56 0.57 -6.65 25.32
C THR A 56 1.75 -5.67 25.34
N GLY A 57 1.51 -4.37 25.19
CA GLY A 57 2.56 -3.37 24.97
C GLY A 57 3.21 -3.42 23.58
N ILE A 58 2.78 -4.33 22.70
CA ILE A 58 3.30 -4.44 21.33
C ILE A 58 2.59 -3.44 20.43
N HIS A 59 3.34 -2.51 19.85
CA HIS A 59 2.81 -1.47 18.97
C HIS A 59 2.85 -1.88 17.49
N PRO A 60 1.93 -1.36 16.66
CA PRO A 60 1.96 -1.57 15.22
C PRO A 60 3.30 -1.10 14.63
N ARG A 61 3.87 -1.92 13.74
CA ARG A 61 5.08 -1.56 13.01
C ARG A 61 4.78 -0.39 12.05
N GLU A 62 5.68 0.58 11.99
CA GLU A 62 5.65 1.63 10.96
C GLU A 62 6.02 1.03 9.58
N ASP A 63 5.28 1.43 8.54
CA ASP A 63 5.59 1.02 7.16
C ASP A 63 6.76 1.87 6.64
N ASP A 64 7.97 1.34 6.78
CA ASP A 64 9.25 1.91 6.35
C ASP A 64 9.43 1.98 4.83
N SER A 65 8.45 1.52 4.06
CA SER A 65 8.41 1.69 2.62
C SER A 65 7.63 2.92 2.16
N LEU A 66 6.94 3.62 3.08
CA LEU A 66 6.23 4.84 2.74
C LEU A 66 7.24 5.87 2.24
N PRO A 67 6.97 6.57 1.11
CA PRO A 67 7.85 7.63 0.64
C PRO A 67 8.00 8.69 1.74
N GLY A 68 9.24 8.90 2.22
CA GLY A 68 9.53 9.83 3.30
C GLY A 68 9.45 9.27 4.72
N SER A 69 9.18 7.97 4.91
CA SER A 69 9.35 7.25 6.18
C SER A 69 10.63 6.42 6.15
N GLY A 70 11.43 6.49 7.21
CA GLY A 70 12.71 5.78 7.31
C GLY A 70 13.83 6.39 6.44
N SER A 71 15.06 5.89 6.64
CA SER A 71 16.17 6.21 5.74
C SER A 71 16.05 5.36 4.47
N THR A 72 15.94 5.98 3.30
CA THR A 72 16.02 5.26 2.03
C THR A 72 17.30 4.42 1.97
N PRO A 73 17.22 3.10 1.74
CA PRO A 73 18.39 2.24 1.62
C PRO A 73 19.35 2.77 0.54
N GLN A 74 20.66 2.75 0.83
CA GLN A 74 21.68 3.33 -0.06
C GLN A 74 21.61 2.80 -1.49
N TRP A 75 21.39 1.48 -1.66
CA TRP A 75 21.27 0.86 -2.97
C TRP A 75 20.10 1.40 -3.83
N ILE A 76 19.01 1.90 -3.21
CA ILE A 76 17.91 2.55 -3.93
C ILE A 76 18.34 3.93 -4.43
N LEU A 77 19.08 4.68 -3.61
CA LEU A 77 19.61 5.99 -3.99
C LEU A 77 20.62 5.86 -5.14
N ASP A 78 21.45 4.81 -5.10
CA ASP A 78 22.42 4.50 -6.14
C ASP A 78 21.71 4.16 -7.47
N LEU A 79 20.65 3.33 -7.42
CA LEU A 79 19.81 3.03 -8.58
C LEU A 79 19.08 4.27 -9.12
N ASP A 80 18.54 5.13 -8.26
CA ASP A 80 17.87 6.36 -8.70
C ASP A 80 18.85 7.31 -9.42
N GLN A 81 20.10 7.38 -8.95
CA GLN A 81 21.14 8.15 -9.64
C GLN A 81 21.50 7.56 -11.00
N GLU A 82 21.71 6.25 -11.08
CA GLU A 82 21.99 5.54 -12.33
C GLU A 82 20.88 5.75 -13.35
N TYR A 83 19.62 5.49 -12.96
CA TYR A 83 18.48 5.61 -13.86
C TYR A 83 18.16 7.05 -14.26
N LYS A 84 18.35 8.04 -13.36
CA LYS A 84 18.20 9.46 -13.70
C LYS A 84 19.26 9.92 -14.70
N ALA A 85 20.50 9.49 -14.56
CA ALA A 85 21.57 9.76 -15.52
C ALA A 85 21.22 9.15 -16.88
N SER A 86 20.88 7.86 -16.94
CA SER A 86 20.48 7.19 -18.17
C SER A 86 19.23 7.82 -18.81
N ALA A 87 18.29 8.33 -18.02
CA ALA A 87 17.12 9.05 -18.55
C ALA A 87 17.50 10.41 -19.19
N ARG A 88 18.45 11.15 -18.60
CA ARG A 88 18.99 12.39 -19.20
C ARG A 88 19.75 12.10 -20.48
N GLU A 89 20.57 11.06 -20.50
CA GLU A 89 21.33 10.64 -21.67
C GLU A 89 20.39 10.19 -22.81
N ARG A 90 19.36 9.39 -22.50
CA ARG A 90 18.32 9.01 -23.47
C ARG A 90 17.62 10.23 -24.06
N ARG A 91 17.21 11.20 -23.22
CA ARG A 91 16.60 12.44 -23.69
C ARG A 91 17.54 13.32 -24.52
N ALA A 92 18.83 13.33 -24.21
CA ALA A 92 19.83 14.07 -24.99
C ALA A 92 20.13 13.39 -26.34
N ALA A 93 20.02 12.06 -26.42
CA ALA A 93 20.13 11.31 -27.67
C ALA A 93 18.88 11.42 -28.56
N GLU A 94 17.73 11.77 -27.97
CA GLU A 94 16.46 12.00 -28.67
C GLU A 94 16.25 13.47 -29.13
N ALA A 95 17.18 14.38 -28.79
CA ALA A 95 17.15 15.80 -29.13
C ALA A 95 18.18 16.16 -30.22
#